data_AF-A0AAP9H6C4-F1
#
_entry.id   AF-A0AAP9H6C4-F1
#
_cell.length_a   1.000
_cell.length_b   1.000
_cell.length_c   1.000
_cell.angle_alpha   90.00
_cell.angle_beta   90.00
_cell.angle_gamma   90.00
#
_symmetry.space_group_name_H-M   'P 1'
#
loop_
_entity.id
_entity.type
_entity.pdbx_description
1 polymer ?
#
loop_
_entity_poly.entity_id
_entity_poly.type
_entity_poly.pdbx_seq_one_letter_code
_entity_poly.pdbx_strand_id
1 'polypeptide(L)'
;MPDISVEVVYALPEKQYLRTVTLAEGATVEEAIKASGLLSLRKDIDLKSNKVGVYSRPVKLDDLLQDGDRVEIYRPLIADPKEMRRQRAERAAEKK
;
A
#
# COMPACT_ATOMS: atom_id res chain seq x y z
N MET A 1 -24.64 -14.46 -5.91
CA MET A 1 -23.37 -13.99 -6.50
C MET A 1 -22.27 -14.76 -5.79
N PRO A 2 -21.29 -15.33 -6.50
CA PRO A 2 -20.17 -15.95 -5.83
C PRO A 2 -19.41 -14.89 -5.02
N ASP A 3 -19.05 -15.24 -3.80
CA ASP A 3 -18.16 -14.42 -2.99
C ASP A 3 -16.73 -14.92 -3.21
N ILE A 4 -15.80 -14.00 -3.42
CA ILE A 4 -14.37 -14.27 -3.54
C ILE A 4 -13.67 -13.91 -2.23
N SER A 5 -12.73 -14.75 -1.82
CA SER A 5 -11.88 -14.52 -0.65
C SER A 5 -10.53 -14.01 -1.11
N VAL A 6 -10.18 -12.79 -0.75
CA VAL A 6 -8.93 -12.16 -1.14
C VAL A 6 -8.13 -11.69 0.08
N GLU A 7 -6.82 -11.76 -0.02
CA GLU A 7 -5.90 -11.36 1.04
C GLU A 7 -5.28 -10.01 0.72
N VAL A 8 -5.45 -9.04 1.60
CA VAL A 8 -4.81 -7.72 1.50
C VAL A 8 -3.64 -7.65 2.48
N VAL A 9 -2.46 -7.35 1.94
CA VAL A 9 -1.20 -7.34 2.66
C VAL A 9 -0.54 -5.97 2.58
N TYR A 10 -0.16 -5.43 3.73
CA TYR A 10 0.66 -4.23 3.82
C TYR A 10 1.88 -4.51 4.69
N ALA A 11 3.05 -4.58 4.06
CA ALA A 11 4.32 -4.90 4.72
C ALA A 11 5.13 -3.63 5.03
N LEU A 12 5.21 -3.28 6.32
CA LEU A 12 6.16 -2.28 6.83
C LEU A 12 7.41 -2.98 7.37
N PRO A 13 8.57 -2.29 7.45
CA PRO A 13 9.80 -2.86 8.01
C PRO A 13 9.64 -3.39 9.44
N GLU A 14 8.80 -2.74 10.23
CA GLU A 14 8.58 -3.08 11.64
C GLU A 14 7.39 -4.01 11.83
N LYS A 15 6.45 -4.06 10.87
CA LYS A 15 5.19 -4.80 11.03
C LYS A 15 4.54 -5.12 9.69
N GLN A 16 4.07 -6.35 9.54
CA GLN A 16 3.17 -6.71 8.44
C GLN A 16 1.72 -6.71 8.92
N TYR A 17 0.83 -6.24 8.04
CA TYR A 17 -0.60 -6.37 8.19
C TYR A 17 -1.12 -7.31 7.11
N LEU A 18 -1.79 -8.37 7.53
CA LEU A 18 -2.47 -9.33 6.65
C LEU A 18 -3.95 -9.31 7.02
N ARG A 19 -4.82 -9.04 6.05
CA ARG A 19 -6.28 -8.99 6.23
C ARG A 19 -6.96 -9.75 5.10
N THR A 20 -7.62 -10.83 5.44
CA THR A 20 -8.51 -11.54 4.52
C THR A 20 -9.85 -10.83 4.49
N VAL A 21 -10.35 -10.55 3.29
CA VAL A 21 -11.67 -9.95 3.06
C VAL A 21 -12.46 -10.77 2.06
N THR A 22 -13.76 -10.83 2.28
CA THR A 22 -14.71 -11.50 1.40
C THR A 22 -15.48 -10.43 0.63
N LEU A 23 -15.47 -10.52 -0.69
CA LEU A 23 -16.08 -9.54 -1.59
C LEU A 23 -16.92 -10.27 -2.64
N ALA A 24 -17.78 -9.54 -3.33
CA ALA A 24 -18.48 -10.10 -4.48
C ALA A 24 -17.48 -10.41 -5.61
N GLU A 25 -17.75 -11.47 -6.37
CA GLU A 25 -17.00 -11.77 -7.60
C GLU A 25 -17.01 -10.56 -8.56
N GLY A 26 -15.83 -10.24 -9.11
CA GLY A 26 -15.63 -9.04 -9.91
C GLY A 26 -15.38 -7.77 -9.09
N ALA A 27 -15.11 -7.89 -7.79
CA ALA A 27 -14.59 -6.78 -7.01
C ALA A 27 -13.21 -6.35 -7.52
N THR A 28 -12.93 -5.06 -7.38
CA THR A 28 -11.68 -4.45 -7.79
C THR A 28 -10.63 -4.48 -6.68
N VAL A 29 -9.36 -4.30 -7.06
CA VAL A 29 -8.24 -4.12 -6.11
C VAL A 29 -8.54 -2.97 -5.13
N GLU A 30 -9.10 -1.86 -5.61
CA GLU A 30 -9.46 -0.72 -4.75
C GLU A 30 -10.51 -1.08 -3.69
N GLU A 31 -11.55 -1.82 -4.09
CA GLU A 31 -12.62 -2.27 -3.19
C GLU A 31 -12.08 -3.23 -2.13
N ALA A 32 -11.19 -4.15 -2.49
CA ALA A 32 -10.56 -5.03 -1.51
C ALA A 32 -9.76 -4.26 -0.47
N ILE A 33 -8.97 -3.26 -0.91
CA ILE A 33 -8.19 -2.45 0.02
C ILE A 33 -9.12 -1.61 0.92
N LYS A 34 -10.20 -1.05 0.39
CA LYS A 34 -11.21 -0.33 1.17
C LYS A 34 -11.89 -1.25 2.20
N ALA A 35 -12.31 -2.44 1.79
CA ALA A 35 -12.95 -3.43 2.65
C ALA A 35 -12.03 -3.96 3.75
N SER A 36 -10.71 -4.03 3.48
CA SER A 36 -9.73 -4.45 4.49
C SER A 36 -9.62 -3.51 5.68
N GLY A 37 -10.12 -2.27 5.54
CA GLY A 37 -10.00 -1.22 6.56
C GLY A 37 -8.57 -0.70 6.77
N LEU A 38 -7.60 -1.14 5.95
CA LEU A 38 -6.20 -0.70 6.06
C LEU A 38 -6.05 0.80 5.85
N LEU A 39 -6.82 1.40 4.94
CA LEU A 39 -6.84 2.85 4.71
C LEU A 39 -7.25 3.63 5.97
N SER A 40 -8.21 3.10 6.73
CA SER A 40 -8.66 3.70 7.98
C SER A 40 -7.65 3.49 9.11
N LEU A 41 -6.94 2.35 9.10
CA LEU A 41 -5.97 1.99 10.12
C LEU A 41 -4.62 2.72 9.94
N ARG A 42 -4.27 3.06 8.70
CA ARG A 42 -2.97 3.62 8.30
C ARG A 42 -3.17 4.79 7.33
N LYS A 43 -2.99 6.00 7.85
CA LYS A 43 -3.09 7.26 7.09
C LYS A 43 -1.90 7.51 6.13
N ASP A 44 -0.85 6.72 6.24
CA ASP A 44 0.33 6.71 5.36
C ASP A 44 0.10 5.94 4.06
N ILE A 45 -0.99 5.17 3.95
CA ILE A 45 -1.35 4.50 2.71
C ILE A 45 -2.09 5.50 1.83
N ASP A 46 -1.49 5.86 0.70
CA ASP A 46 -2.14 6.65 -0.33
C ASP A 46 -2.17 5.85 -1.63
N LEU A 47 -3.35 5.34 -2.01
CA LEU A 47 -3.53 4.52 -3.21
C LEU A 47 -3.11 5.21 -4.51
N LYS A 48 -3.02 6.55 -4.52
CA LYS A 48 -2.54 7.28 -5.71
C LYS A 48 -1.03 7.22 -5.89
N SER A 49 -0.28 7.08 -4.80
CA SER A 49 1.19 7.09 -4.80
C SER A 49 1.80 5.72 -4.48
N ASN A 50 1.09 4.90 -3.71
CA ASN A 50 1.45 3.52 -3.42
C ASN A 50 1.28 2.66 -4.68
N LYS A 51 2.30 1.86 -4.98
CA LYS A 51 2.14 0.79 -5.97
C LYS A 51 1.39 -0.37 -5.32
N VAL A 52 0.50 -0.98 -6.08
CA VAL A 52 -0.20 -2.20 -5.68
C VAL A 52 0.19 -3.33 -6.62
N GLY A 53 0.21 -4.55 -6.10
CA GLY A 53 0.45 -5.75 -6.88
C GLY A 53 -0.43 -6.89 -6.45
N VAL A 54 -0.66 -7.85 -7.33
CA VAL A 54 -1.28 -9.15 -7.01
C VAL A 54 -0.26 -10.23 -7.34
N TYR A 55 0.07 -11.09 -6.37
CA TYR A 55 1.11 -12.14 -6.52
C TYR A 55 2.43 -11.62 -7.14
N SER A 56 2.99 -10.55 -6.58
CA SER A 56 4.22 -9.89 -7.08
C SER A 56 4.12 -9.33 -8.51
N ARG A 57 2.92 -9.24 -9.10
CA ARG A 57 2.68 -8.57 -10.38
C ARG A 57 2.07 -7.20 -10.13
N PRO A 58 2.61 -6.11 -10.72
CA PRO A 58 1.99 -4.80 -10.60
C PRO A 58 0.63 -4.80 -11.30
N VAL A 59 -0.40 -4.33 -10.60
CA VAL A 59 -1.78 -4.21 -11.10
C VAL A 59 -2.31 -2.80 -10.93
N LYS A 60 -3.40 -2.46 -11.59
CA LYS A 60 -4.14 -1.22 -11.38
C LYS A 60 -5.17 -1.39 -10.28
N LEU A 61 -5.60 -0.28 -9.70
CA LEU A 61 -6.67 -0.27 -8.69
C LEU A 61 -8.01 -0.75 -9.26
N ASP A 62 -8.24 -0.54 -10.55
CA ASP A 62 -9.46 -0.94 -11.26
C ASP A 62 -9.41 -2.39 -11.79
N ASP A 63 -8.30 -3.11 -11.60
CA ASP A 63 -8.21 -4.50 -12.03
C ASP A 63 -9.12 -5.37 -11.16
N LEU A 64 -9.78 -6.33 -11.80
CA LEU A 64 -10.69 -7.27 -11.16
C LEU A 64 -9.90 -8.37 -10.43
N LEU A 65 -10.37 -8.73 -9.24
CA LEU A 65 -9.81 -9.79 -8.42
C LEU A 65 -10.54 -11.12 -8.64
N GLN A 66 -9.80 -12.20 -8.40
CA GLN A 66 -10.28 -13.58 -8.38
C GLN A 66 -10.19 -14.18 -6.99
N ASP A 67 -10.91 -15.28 -6.78
CA ASP A 67 -10.84 -16.02 -5.52
C ASP A 67 -9.41 -16.51 -5.24
N GLY A 68 -8.95 -16.27 -4.01
CA GLY A 68 -7.59 -16.58 -3.58
C GLY A 68 -6.54 -15.55 -4.01
N ASP A 69 -6.92 -14.42 -4.61
CA ASP A 69 -5.93 -13.38 -4.93
C ASP A 69 -5.34 -12.72 -3.68
N ARG A 70 -4.05 -12.43 -3.75
CA ARG A 70 -3.32 -11.69 -2.71
C ARG A 70 -2.89 -10.32 -3.23
N VAL A 71 -3.57 -9.28 -2.73
CA VAL A 71 -3.26 -7.87 -2.97
C VAL A 71 -2.17 -7.40 -2.03
N GLU A 72 -1.06 -6.93 -2.58
CA GLU A 72 0.11 -6.41 -1.87
C GLU A 72 0.20 -4.90 -2.08
N ILE A 73 0.17 -4.14 -1.00
CA ILE A 73 0.34 -2.68 -1.01
C ILE A 73 1.83 -2.37 -0.75
N TYR A 74 2.51 -1.83 -1.76
CA TYR A 74 3.91 -1.42 -1.63
C TYR A 74 4.02 0.00 -1.09
N ARG A 75 5.13 0.28 -0.40
CA ARG A 75 5.44 1.61 0.12
C ARG A 75 5.90 2.54 -1.01
N PRO A 76 5.52 3.82 -1.00
CA PRO A 76 6.14 4.80 -1.86
C PRO A 76 7.63 4.90 -1.51
N LEU A 77 8.48 5.00 -2.52
CA LEU A 77 9.89 5.29 -2.32
C LEU A 77 9.99 6.72 -1.77
N ILE A 78 10.30 6.87 -0.48
CA ILE A 78 10.67 8.16 0.09
C ILE A 78 12.06 8.49 -0.46
N ALA A 79 12.08 9.04 -1.65
CA ALA A 79 13.22 9.73 -2.19
C ALA A 79 12.81 11.19 -2.33
N ASP A 80 12.82 11.93 -1.21
CA ASP A 80 13.00 13.37 -1.29
C ASP A 80 14.45 13.73 -0.94
N PRO A 81 15.37 13.64 -1.93
CA PRO A 81 16.78 14.00 -1.75
C PRO A 81 16.99 15.49 -1.48
N LYS A 82 15.94 16.33 -1.56
CA LYS A 82 16.03 17.78 -1.41
C LYS A 82 16.03 18.21 0.06
N GLU A 83 15.28 17.54 0.93
CA GLU A 83 15.28 17.84 2.37
C GLU A 83 16.52 17.33 3.11
N MET A 84 17.04 16.16 2.74
CA MET A 84 18.27 15.64 3.35
C MET A 84 19.50 16.50 3.04
N ARG A 85 19.52 17.20 1.90
CA ARG A 85 20.58 18.19 1.61
C ARG A 85 20.47 19.44 2.46
N ARG A 86 19.26 19.92 2.77
CA ARG A 86 19.07 21.14 3.59
C ARG A 86 19.52 20.94 5.04
N GLN A 87 19.13 19.84 5.68
CA GLN A 87 19.52 19.56 7.07
C GLN A 87 21.04 19.35 7.27
N ARG A 88 21.76 18.90 6.23
CA ARG A 88 23.24 18.79 6.30
C ARG A 88 23.94 20.15 6.22
N ALA A 89 23.36 21.12 5.52
CA ALA A 89 23.92 22.47 5.42
C ALA A 89 23.73 23.27 6.71
N GLU A 90 22.58 23.13 7.38
CA GLU A 90 22.26 23.88 8.60
C GLU A 90 23.17 23.46 9.79
N ARG A 91 23.48 22.17 9.95
CA ARG A 91 24.39 21.69 11.03
C ARG A 91 25.85 22.13 10.89
N ALA A 92 26.27 22.62 9.71
CA ALA A 92 27.62 23.15 9.50
C ALA A 92 27.74 24.64 9.89
N ALA A 93 26.63 25.37 10.01
CA ALA A 93 26.62 26.80 10.31
C ALA A 93 26.53 27.12 11.82
N GLU A 94 25.99 26.21 12.64
CA GLU A 94 25.85 26.40 14.11
C GLU A 94 27.13 26.12 14.92
N LYS A 95 28.22 25.69 14.27
CA LYS A 95 29.52 25.41 14.93
C LYS A 95 30.57 26.50 14.74
N LYS A 96 30.17 27.73 14.40
CA LYS A 96 31.09 28.86 14.31
C LYS A 96 30.75 29.96 15.29
#